data_AF-A0A842UXD9-F1
#
_entry.id   AF-A0A842UXD9-F1
#
_cell.length_a   1.000
_cell.length_b   1.000
_cell.length_c   1.000
_cell.angle_alpha   90.00
_cell.angle_beta   90.00
_cell.angle_gamma   90.00
#
_symmetry.space_group_name_H-M   'P 1'
#
loop_
_entity.id
_entity.type
_entity.pdbx_description
1 polymer ?
#
loop_
_entity_poly.entity_id
_entity_poly.type
_entity_poly.pdbx_seq_one_letter_code
_entity_poly.pdbx_strand_id
1 'polypeptide(L)'
;MKNQNLKNLMESLTYLDLMTLRNDLEKGGMATRTLVESKIRKKEEILNRKCAVCTAPLHKEGTFYTLEFGDKDVRKKMSFCGLDCLEYFTQILKDIQKEEIENERC
;
A
#
# COMPACT_ATOMS: atom_id res chain seq x y z
N MET A 1 -18.39 -21.47 8.99
CA MET A 1 -18.04 -21.07 7.60
C MET A 1 -17.06 -22.09 7.05
N LYS A 2 -17.40 -22.84 5.98
CA LYS A 2 -16.53 -23.89 5.45
C LYS A 2 -15.31 -23.26 4.79
N ASN A 3 -14.12 -23.72 5.20
CA ASN A 3 -12.79 -23.32 4.72
C ASN A 3 -12.50 -23.79 3.27
N GLN A 4 -13.51 -23.78 2.39
CA GLN A 4 -13.44 -24.38 1.04
C GLN A 4 -12.28 -23.82 0.22
N ASN A 5 -11.98 -22.53 0.36
CA ASN A 5 -10.87 -21.89 -0.36
C ASN A 5 -9.50 -22.41 0.10
N LEU A 6 -9.33 -22.68 1.40
CA LEU A 6 -8.07 -23.22 1.90
C LEU A 6 -7.90 -24.68 1.45
N LYS A 7 -8.99 -25.45 1.44
CA LYS A 7 -8.96 -26.84 0.98
C LYS A 7 -8.57 -26.93 -0.50
N ASN A 8 -9.18 -26.11 -1.35
CA ASN A 8 -8.85 -26.05 -2.77
C ASN A 8 -7.40 -25.60 -3.00
N LEU A 9 -6.88 -24.69 -2.17
CA LEU A 9 -5.47 -24.31 -2.20
C LEU A 9 -4.57 -25.50 -1.89
N MET A 10 -4.87 -26.28 -0.84
CA MET A 10 -4.08 -27.46 -0.49
C MET A 10 -4.09 -28.52 -1.60
N GLU A 11 -5.21 -28.68 -2.30
CA GLU A 11 -5.33 -29.59 -3.46
C GLU A 11 -4.49 -29.13 -4.67
N SER A 12 -4.17 -27.83 -4.76
CA SER A 12 -3.35 -27.26 -5.83
C SER A 12 -1.83 -27.28 -5.57
N LEU A 13 -1.40 -27.61 -4.36
CA LEU A 13 0.02 -27.64 -3.98
C LEU A 13 0.72 -28.89 -4.52
N THR A 14 1.97 -28.74 -4.96
CA THR A 14 2.78 -29.90 -5.34
C THR A 14 3.22 -30.71 -4.10
N TYR A 15 3.68 -31.94 -4.30
CA TYR A 15 4.24 -32.75 -3.22
C TYR A 15 5.37 -32.03 -2.46
N LEU A 16 6.27 -31.35 -3.18
CA LEU A 16 7.37 -30.59 -2.56
C LEU A 16 6.87 -29.41 -1.73
N ASP A 17 5.85 -28.70 -2.20
CA ASP A 17 5.23 -27.59 -1.47
C ASP A 17 4.55 -28.10 -0.19
N LEU A 18 3.84 -29.24 -0.28
CA LEU A 18 3.20 -29.88 0.86
C LEU A 18 4.23 -30.33 1.92
N MET A 19 5.35 -30.91 1.49
CA MET A 19 6.44 -31.30 2.40
C MET A 19 7.08 -30.09 3.07
N THR A 20 7.29 -29.00 2.32
CA THR A 20 7.81 -27.74 2.85
C THR A 20 6.86 -27.14 3.88
N LEU A 21 5.57 -27.09 3.55
CA LEU A 21 4.52 -26.58 4.43
C LEU A 21 4.42 -27.43 5.71
N ARG A 22 4.45 -28.75 5.61
CA ARG A 22 4.46 -29.65 6.78
C ARG A 22 5.65 -29.35 7.70
N ASN A 23 6.85 -29.25 7.14
CA ASN A 23 8.06 -29.00 7.92
C ASN A 23 8.05 -27.60 8.60
N ASP A 24 7.47 -26.58 7.96
CA ASP A 24 7.26 -25.27 8.59
C ASP A 24 6.26 -25.37 9.75
N LEU A 25 5.12 -26.05 9.54
CA LEU A 25 4.10 -26.24 10.57
C LEU A 25 4.62 -27.03 11.79
N GLU A 26 5.42 -28.08 11.58
CA GLU A 26 6.09 -28.82 12.65
C GLU A 26 7.03 -27.95 13.48
N LYS A 27 7.62 -26.92 12.88
CA LYS A 27 8.47 -25.91 13.54
C LYS A 27 7.67 -24.73 14.11
N GLY A 28 6.35 -24.82 14.19
CA GLY A 28 5.47 -23.78 14.72
C GLY A 28 4.98 -22.77 13.67
N GLY A 29 5.21 -23.01 12.38
CA GLY A 29 4.64 -22.24 11.27
C GLY A 29 5.20 -20.83 11.10
N MET A 30 6.44 -20.56 11.54
CA MET A 30 7.00 -19.21 11.58
C MET A 30 7.06 -18.53 10.20
N ALA A 31 7.47 -19.27 9.15
CA ALA A 31 7.58 -18.71 7.82
C ALA A 31 6.20 -18.40 7.25
N THR A 32 5.26 -19.35 7.37
CA THR A 32 3.88 -19.16 6.93
C THR A 32 3.20 -18.01 7.67
N ARG A 33 3.37 -17.93 8.99
CA ARG A 33 2.82 -16.85 9.82
C ARG A 33 3.33 -15.48 9.36
N THR A 34 4.65 -15.34 9.22
CA THR A 34 5.27 -14.09 8.76
C THR A 34 4.73 -13.69 7.39
N LEU A 35 4.60 -14.65 6.47
CA LEU A 35 4.05 -14.40 5.15
C LEU A 35 2.60 -13.92 5.21
N VAL A 36 1.74 -14.61 5.97
CA VAL A 36 0.32 -14.26 6.14
C VAL A 36 0.19 -12.87 6.75
N GLU A 37 0.88 -12.58 7.86
CA GLU A 37 0.88 -11.28 8.52
C GLU A 37 1.34 -10.17 7.55
N SER A 38 2.39 -10.40 6.77
CA SER A 38 2.86 -9.43 5.77
C SER A 38 1.83 -9.12 4.68
N LYS A 39 1.04 -10.13 4.28
CA LYS A 39 -0.01 -9.99 3.26
C LYS A 39 -1.24 -9.29 3.83
N ILE A 40 -1.60 -9.59 5.07
CA ILE A 40 -2.66 -8.89 5.82
C ILE A 40 -2.29 -7.41 5.94
N ARG A 41 -1.10 -7.09 6.46
CA ARG A 41 -0.64 -5.71 6.61
C ARG A 41 -0.68 -4.94 5.30
N LYS A 42 -0.22 -5.53 4.19
CA LYS A 42 -0.33 -4.91 2.86
C LYS A 42 -1.77 -4.65 2.43
N LYS A 43 -2.71 -5.56 2.74
CA LYS A 43 -4.12 -5.35 2.45
C LYS A 43 -4.71 -4.25 3.33
N GLU A 44 -4.38 -4.21 4.60
CA GLU A 44 -4.79 -3.17 5.54
C GLU A 44 -4.23 -1.81 5.14
N GLU A 45 -2.95 -1.71 4.77
CA GLU A 45 -2.34 -0.48 4.24
C GLU A 45 -3.12 0.05 3.02
N ILE A 46 -3.58 -0.84 2.13
CA ILE A 46 -4.40 -0.44 0.98
C ILE A 46 -5.81 -0.01 1.42
N LEU A 47 -6.44 -0.74 2.35
CA LEU A 47 -7.78 -0.42 2.86
C LEU A 47 -7.80 0.89 3.67
N ASN A 48 -6.70 1.19 4.35
CA ASN A 48 -6.54 2.37 5.20
C ASN A 48 -5.96 3.58 4.45
N ARG A 49 -5.84 3.52 3.11
CA ARG A 49 -5.42 4.69 2.35
C ARG A 49 -6.42 5.81 2.51
N LYS A 50 -5.92 6.99 2.83
CA LYS A 50 -6.70 8.22 3.00
C LYS A 50 -6.20 9.27 2.01
N CYS A 51 -7.10 10.14 1.60
CA CYS A 51 -6.76 11.32 0.82
C CYS A 51 -5.77 12.18 1.61
N ALA A 52 -4.66 12.59 0.97
CA ALA A 52 -3.64 13.43 1.59
C ALA A 52 -4.15 14.84 1.96
N VAL A 53 -5.26 15.28 1.35
CA VAL A 53 -5.86 16.60 1.59
C VAL A 53 -7.03 16.52 2.56
N CYS A 54 -8.09 15.79 2.20
CA CYS A 54 -9.34 15.80 2.97
C CYS A 54 -9.50 14.63 3.94
N THR A 55 -8.51 13.72 4.01
CA THR A 55 -8.51 12.51 4.85
C THR A 55 -9.60 11.47 4.57
N ALA A 56 -10.45 11.71 3.56
CA ALA A 56 -11.47 10.77 3.13
C ALA A 56 -10.85 9.42 2.76
N PRO A 57 -11.52 8.29 3.07
CA PRO A 57 -11.03 6.97 2.71
C PRO A 57 -10.94 6.83 1.18
N LEU A 58 -9.82 6.30 0.69
CA LEU A 58 -9.62 5.96 -0.71
C LEU A 58 -10.11 4.53 -0.93
N HIS A 59 -11.38 4.39 -1.31
CA HIS A 59 -11.94 3.07 -1.59
C HIS A 59 -11.27 2.44 -2.82
N LYS A 60 -11.05 1.12 -2.74
CA LYS A 60 -10.41 0.31 -3.79
C LYS A 60 -11.15 0.33 -5.13
N GLU A 61 -12.46 0.57 -5.10
CA GLU A 61 -13.34 0.52 -6.27
C GLU A 61 -13.52 1.91 -6.93
N GLY A 62 -13.03 2.98 -6.30
CA GLY A 62 -13.08 4.33 -6.84
C GLY A 62 -11.81 4.70 -7.61
N THR A 63 -11.92 5.61 -8.58
CA THR A 63 -10.77 6.29 -9.17
C THR A 63 -10.15 7.23 -8.14
N PHE A 64 -8.86 7.05 -7.86
CA PHE A 64 -8.06 7.97 -7.04
C PHE A 64 -6.79 8.35 -7.79
N TYR A 65 -6.29 9.54 -7.51
CA TYR A 65 -5.06 10.06 -8.11
C TYR A 65 -3.89 9.80 -7.17
N THR A 66 -2.70 9.66 -7.74
CA THR A 66 -1.47 9.44 -6.96
C THR A 66 -0.34 10.25 -7.56
N LEU A 67 0.38 10.98 -6.70
CA LEU A 67 1.57 11.74 -7.05
C LEU A 67 2.78 11.11 -6.35
N GLU A 68 3.83 10.83 -7.13
CA GLU A 68 5.13 10.36 -6.63
C GLU A 68 6.20 11.40 -6.97
N PHE A 69 6.99 11.83 -5.99
CA PHE A 69 7.95 12.92 -6.14
C PHE A 69 9.13 12.78 -5.15
N GLY A 70 10.24 13.48 -5.44
CA GLY A 70 11.50 13.36 -4.69
C GLY A 70 12.54 12.52 -5.40
N ASP A 71 13.76 12.50 -4.85
CA ASP A 71 14.90 11.78 -5.43
C ASP A 71 14.68 10.27 -5.49
N LYS A 72 15.48 9.60 -6.32
CA LYS A 72 15.39 8.16 -6.53
C LYS A 72 15.43 7.35 -5.23
N ASP A 73 16.19 7.84 -4.25
CA ASP A 73 16.40 7.18 -2.95
C ASP A 73 15.39 7.62 -1.88
N VAL A 74 14.66 8.73 -2.07
CA VAL A 74 13.74 9.31 -1.08
C VAL A 74 12.41 9.71 -1.74
N ARG A 75 11.79 8.77 -2.46
CA ARG A 75 10.49 9.00 -3.09
C ARG A 75 9.39 9.13 -2.05
N LYS A 76 8.66 10.23 -2.11
CA LYS A 76 7.40 10.44 -1.40
C LYS A 76 6.23 10.06 -2.31
N LYS A 77 5.18 9.52 -1.71
CA LYS A 77 3.96 9.10 -2.41
C LYS A 77 2.75 9.65 -1.69
N MET A 78 1.87 10.34 -2.41
CA MET A 78 0.62 10.87 -1.89
C MET A 78 -0.54 10.48 -2.79
N SER A 79 -1.71 10.22 -2.21
CA SER A 79 -2.91 9.82 -2.94
C SER A 79 -4.09 10.73 -2.61
N PHE A 80 -4.97 10.95 -3.59
CA PHE A 80 -6.05 11.94 -3.53
C PHE A 80 -7.37 11.32 -3.99
N CYS A 81 -8.46 11.61 -3.30
CA CYS A 81 -9.77 11.04 -3.60
C CYS A 81 -10.40 11.53 -4.90
N GLY A 82 -9.90 12.63 -5.45
CA GLY A 82 -10.42 13.25 -6.67
C GLY A 82 -9.48 14.32 -7.22
N LEU A 83 -9.85 14.86 -8.37
CA LEU A 83 -9.05 15.87 -9.08
C LEU A 83 -8.92 17.15 -8.26
N ASP A 84 -9.99 17.61 -7.61
CA ASP A 84 -9.99 18.84 -6.80
C ASP A 84 -8.97 18.78 -5.66
N CYS A 85 -8.87 17.62 -4.98
CA CYS A 85 -7.87 17.42 -3.92
C CYS A 85 -6.45 17.39 -4.48
N LEU A 86 -6.25 16.83 -5.66
CA LEU A 86 -4.95 16.87 -6.33
C LEU A 86 -4.59 18.32 -6.73
N GLU A 87 -5.53 19.04 -7.34
CA GLU A 87 -5.35 20.42 -7.78
C GLU A 87 -5.00 21.32 -6.60
N TYR A 88 -5.79 21.27 -5.53
CA TYR A 88 -5.53 22.00 -4.29
C TYR A 88 -4.11 21.74 -3.76
N PHE A 89 -3.71 20.47 -3.69
CA PHE A 89 -2.37 20.10 -3.23
C PHE A 89 -1.27 20.64 -4.16
N THR A 90 -1.44 20.52 -5.48
CA THR A 90 -0.45 21.05 -6.43
C THR A 90 -0.36 22.57 -6.42
N GLN A 91 -1.43 23.27 -6.06
CA GLN A 91 -1.39 24.73 -5.89
C GLN A 91 -0.53 25.10 -4.69
N ILE A 92 -0.68 24.42 -3.55
CA ILE A 92 0.19 24.60 -2.38
C ILE A 92 1.66 24.37 -2.75
N LEU A 93 1.97 23.32 -3.52
CA LEU A 93 3.34 23.06 -3.96
C LEU A 93 3.93 24.20 -4.81
N LYS A 94 3.11 24.80 -5.69
CA LYS A 94 3.56 25.95 -6.50
C LYS A 94 3.85 27.16 -5.63
N ASP A 95 3.05 27.40 -4.60
CA ASP A 95 3.22 28.55 -3.72
C ASP A 95 4.49 28.39 -2.87
N ILE A 96 4.75 27.19 -2.33
CA ILE A 96 6.01 26.86 -1.64
C ILE A 96 7.23 27.08 -2.54
N GLN A 97 7.18 26.62 -3.80
CA GLN A 97 8.29 26.82 -4.74
C GLN A 97 8.56 28.29 -5.04
N LYS A 98 7.52 29.13 -5.11
CA LYS A 98 7.70 30.58 -5.31
C LYS A 98 8.41 31.22 -4.12
N GLU A 99 8.00 30.88 -2.91
CA GLU A 99 8.63 31.37 -1.67
C GLU A 99 10.10 30.96 -1.57
N GLU A 100 10.44 29.72 -1.93
CA GLU A 100 11.83 29.25 -1.97
C GLU A 100 12.68 30.07 -2.97
N ILE A 101 12.16 30.30 -4.18
CA ILE A 101 12.85 31.10 -5.21
C ILE A 101 13.02 32.57 -4.78
N GLU A 102 12.04 33.15 -4.09
CA GLU A 102 12.13 34.53 -3.60
C GLU A 102 13.16 34.66 -2.47
N ASN A 103 13.24 33.67 -1.57
CA ASN A 103 14.21 33.64 -0.48
C ASN A 103 15.66 33.42 -0.97
N GLU A 104 15.87 32.68 -2.07
CA GLU A 104 17.21 32.50 -2.67
C GLU A 104 17.72 33.72 -3.46
N ARG A 105 16.83 34.69 -3.74
CA ARG A 105 17.16 35.92 -4.48
C ARG A 105 17.50 37.12 -3.59
N CYS A 106 17.33 37.01 -2.27
CA CYS A 106 17.76 37.99 -1.28
C CYS A 106 19.15 37.63 -0.73
#